data_AF-A0A1M7RA54-F1
#
_entry.id   AF-A0A1M7RA54-F1
#
_cell.length_a   1.000
_cell.length_b   1.000
_cell.length_c   1.000
_cell.angle_alpha   90.00
_cell.angle_beta   90.00
_cell.angle_gamma   90.00
#
_symmetry.space_group_name_H-M   'P 1'
#
loop_
_entity.id
_entity.type
_entity.pdbx_description
1 polymer ?
#
loop_
_entity_poly.entity_id
_entity_poly.type
_entity_poly.pdbx_seq_one_letter_code
_entity_poly.pdbx_strand_id
1 'polypeptide(L)'
;MQKLINSLSDHRVPISYSRDDWKQATIENFSPYFRRPTQLQKNIDSFIAELRNLARIARDPDYLSLLRWSLSLYRKVLRVDRAGAYRALLESFDGLGASDAHWLHMFQTTSSLEAGAAARDVIFQIFETIGGIAEGCFKPQLQILYSFAVRDVTGTWPVRVTSLDFGALVGGFPESHRTTAALLLRDPDLDLTVNQWRNISAHKSYRLIGPKTIRVTFGKGTVQSRQFGLNRLRAACRWVQKAHHALRLANTIIFIEHAEEILALGPPKIERSLASSIMQIAHDLSTVGYETISWKEHKKVGTLLIRDTFDRPPTEALIHASQQLVALSIGVLFDVSKVTCISKTAIQLQLPDGKIFGTAMVLVATADAFSLGKINLRKYMDQIEWNFPGKDLCGCSNSA
;
A
#
# COMPACT_ATOMS: atom_id res chain seq x y z
N MET A 1 -18.41 -0.38 12.22
CA MET A 1 -17.31 0.60 12.11
C MET A 1 -16.47 0.74 13.38
N GLN A 2 -16.98 1.22 14.53
CA GLN A 2 -16.17 1.45 15.74
C GLN A 2 -15.43 0.19 16.26
N LYS A 3 -16.07 -0.98 16.26
CA LYS A 3 -15.44 -2.27 16.61
C LYS A 3 -14.32 -2.69 15.62
N LEU A 4 -14.54 -2.47 14.33
CA LEU A 4 -13.57 -2.76 13.26
C LEU A 4 -12.39 -1.77 13.28
N ILE A 5 -12.66 -0.47 13.46
CA ILE A 5 -11.63 0.58 13.58
C ILE A 5 -10.79 0.35 14.84
N ASN A 6 -11.41 0.02 15.97
CA ASN A 6 -10.69 -0.33 17.20
C ASN A 6 -9.86 -1.61 17.05
N SER A 7 -10.30 -2.56 16.23
CA SER A 7 -9.48 -3.74 15.94
C SER A 7 -8.30 -3.49 15.02
N LEU A 8 -8.45 -2.56 14.07
CA LEU A 8 -7.43 -2.23 13.10
C LEU A 8 -6.35 -1.30 13.66
N SER A 9 -6.61 -0.62 14.79
CA SER A 9 -5.65 0.25 15.48
C SER A 9 -4.62 -0.50 16.33
N ASP A 10 -4.93 -1.71 16.79
CA ASP A 10 -4.19 -2.34 17.90
C ASP A 10 -3.27 -3.49 17.46
N HIS A 11 -3.10 -3.73 16.16
CA HIS A 11 -2.37 -4.87 15.58
C HIS A 11 -2.80 -6.27 16.09
N ARG A 12 -3.87 -6.36 16.87
CA ARG A 12 -4.52 -7.59 17.30
C ARG A 12 -5.62 -7.91 16.31
N VAL A 13 -5.45 -8.95 15.50
CA VAL A 13 -6.55 -9.52 14.71
C VAL A 13 -7.64 -9.94 15.70
N PRO A 14 -8.87 -9.39 15.64
CA PRO A 14 -9.92 -9.85 16.52
C PRO A 14 -10.27 -11.27 16.17
N ILE A 15 -10.46 -12.05 17.21
CA ILE A 15 -11.33 -13.21 17.20
C ILE A 15 -12.72 -12.72 16.70
N SER A 16 -13.23 -13.29 15.61
CA SER A 16 -14.63 -13.26 15.10
C SER A 16 -15.06 -12.42 13.86
N TYR A 17 -14.18 -12.01 12.94
CA TYR A 17 -14.67 -11.52 11.61
C TYR A 17 -14.40 -12.56 10.52
N SER A 18 -15.46 -13.02 9.85
CA SER A 18 -15.36 -13.85 8.64
C SER A 18 -14.94 -13.03 7.43
N ARG A 19 -14.51 -13.68 6.34
CA ARG A 19 -14.20 -12.99 5.07
C ARG A 19 -15.40 -12.22 4.53
N ASP A 20 -16.61 -12.73 4.73
CA ASP A 20 -17.83 -12.08 4.26
C ASP A 20 -18.16 -10.85 5.10
N ASP A 21 -17.86 -10.85 6.40
CA ASP A 21 -17.98 -9.65 7.23
C ASP A 21 -17.01 -8.54 6.76
N TRP A 22 -15.78 -8.90 6.39
CA TRP A 22 -14.81 -7.95 5.83
C TRP A 22 -15.28 -7.40 4.47
N LYS A 23 -15.83 -8.25 3.59
CA LYS A 23 -16.39 -7.81 2.31
C LYS A 23 -17.58 -6.87 2.52
N GLN A 24 -18.51 -7.22 3.40
CA GLN A 24 -19.69 -6.42 3.70
C GLN A 24 -19.27 -5.06 4.28
N ALA A 25 -18.36 -5.03 5.25
CA ALA A 25 -17.81 -3.80 5.80
C ALA A 25 -17.13 -2.96 4.71
N THR A 26 -16.40 -3.58 3.79
CA THR A 26 -15.76 -2.90 2.66
C THR A 26 -16.79 -2.25 1.75
N ILE A 27 -17.84 -2.98 1.36
CA ILE A 27 -18.94 -2.45 0.55
C ILE A 27 -19.59 -1.26 1.26
N GLU A 28 -20.00 -1.41 2.50
CA GLU A 28 -20.68 -0.36 3.27
C GLU A 28 -19.88 0.93 3.37
N ASN A 29 -18.57 0.82 3.61
CA ASN A 29 -17.72 1.98 3.87
C ASN A 29 -17.15 2.62 2.59
N PHE A 30 -16.95 1.83 1.51
CA PHE A 30 -16.42 2.37 0.25
C PHE A 30 -17.49 2.74 -0.77
N SER A 31 -18.69 2.13 -0.74
CA SER A 31 -19.76 2.44 -1.71
C SER A 31 -20.06 3.94 -1.85
N PRO A 32 -20.10 4.77 -0.78
CA PRO A 32 -20.33 6.21 -0.92
C PRO A 32 -19.28 6.94 -1.76
N TYR A 33 -18.09 6.36 -1.90
CA TYR A 33 -16.99 6.93 -2.65
C TYR A 33 -16.88 6.38 -4.07
N PHE A 34 -17.66 5.38 -4.47
CA PHE A 34 -17.66 4.80 -5.82
C PHE A 34 -18.90 5.21 -6.62
N ARG A 35 -18.70 5.63 -7.88
CA ARG A 35 -19.72 5.79 -8.92
C ARG A 35 -19.92 4.54 -9.78
N ARG A 36 -18.95 3.61 -9.78
CA ARG A 36 -19.04 2.33 -10.49
C ARG A 36 -19.00 1.17 -9.48
N PRO A 37 -20.15 0.79 -8.88
CA PRO A 37 -20.19 -0.24 -7.84
C PRO A 37 -19.62 -1.59 -8.28
N THR A 38 -19.76 -1.91 -9.57
CA THR A 38 -19.18 -3.12 -10.17
C THR A 38 -17.65 -3.16 -10.05
N GLN A 39 -16.97 -2.01 -10.13
CA GLN A 39 -15.52 -1.94 -9.98
C GLN A 39 -15.09 -2.16 -8.52
N LEU A 40 -15.86 -1.68 -7.54
CA LEU A 40 -15.63 -2.01 -6.13
C LEU A 40 -15.79 -3.51 -5.88
N GLN A 41 -16.84 -4.12 -6.42
CA GLN A 41 -17.10 -5.56 -6.25
C GLN A 41 -15.99 -6.42 -6.86
N LYS A 42 -15.55 -6.11 -8.09
CA LYS A 42 -14.45 -6.82 -8.75
C LYS A 42 -13.13 -6.74 -7.97
N ASN A 43 -12.92 -5.64 -7.24
CA ASN A 43 -11.66 -5.35 -6.53
C ASN A 43 -11.84 -5.39 -5.00
N ILE A 44 -12.85 -6.11 -4.50
CA ILE A 44 -13.25 -6.02 -3.09
C ILE A 44 -12.14 -6.45 -2.13
N ASP A 45 -11.38 -7.48 -2.50
CA ASP A 45 -10.30 -8.01 -1.67
C ASP A 45 -9.16 -6.98 -1.51
N SER A 46 -8.84 -6.20 -2.55
CA SER A 46 -7.87 -5.10 -2.46
C SER A 46 -8.35 -3.98 -1.53
N PHE A 47 -9.66 -3.71 -1.49
CA PHE A 47 -10.22 -2.67 -0.64
C PHE A 47 -10.40 -3.09 0.83
N ILE A 48 -10.38 -4.39 1.13
CA ILE A 48 -10.31 -4.87 2.53
C ILE A 48 -9.05 -4.32 3.21
N ALA A 49 -7.90 -4.32 2.52
CA ALA A 49 -6.67 -3.74 3.04
C ALA A 49 -6.78 -2.21 3.22
N GLU A 50 -7.43 -1.52 2.27
CA GLU A 50 -7.63 -0.08 2.29
C GLU A 50 -8.63 0.40 3.37
N LEU A 51 -9.44 -0.50 3.95
CA LEU A 51 -10.27 -0.16 5.13
C LEU A 51 -9.42 0.38 6.29
N ARG A 52 -8.17 -0.08 6.43
CA ARG A 52 -7.24 0.45 7.44
C ARG A 52 -6.91 1.91 7.21
N ASN A 53 -6.66 2.28 5.95
CA ASN A 53 -6.37 3.67 5.59
C ASN A 53 -7.62 4.54 5.78
N LEU A 54 -8.79 4.04 5.42
CA LEU A 54 -10.05 4.75 5.66
C LEU A 54 -10.33 4.92 7.15
N ALA A 55 -10.13 3.88 7.95
CA ALA A 55 -10.30 3.90 9.41
C ALA A 55 -9.44 4.98 10.10
N ARG A 56 -8.23 5.23 9.58
CA ARG A 56 -7.29 6.24 10.13
C ARG A 56 -7.75 7.68 9.95
N ILE A 57 -8.60 7.94 8.95
CA ILE A 57 -9.13 9.29 8.66
C ILE A 57 -10.63 9.42 8.96
N ALA A 58 -11.34 8.30 9.12
CA ALA A 58 -12.79 8.27 9.28
C ALA A 58 -13.32 9.06 10.48
N ARG A 59 -12.49 9.26 11.51
CA ARG A 59 -12.85 10.02 12.72
C ARG A 59 -12.59 11.51 12.61
N ASP A 60 -11.96 11.97 11.53
CA ASP A 60 -11.67 13.38 11.31
C ASP A 60 -12.43 13.91 10.08
N PRO A 61 -13.50 14.69 10.28
CA PRO A 61 -14.35 15.20 9.20
C PRO A 61 -13.60 15.98 8.12
N ASP A 62 -12.53 16.68 8.49
CA ASP A 62 -11.76 17.49 7.53
C ASP A 62 -10.99 16.62 6.52
N TYR A 63 -10.42 15.50 6.96
CA TYR A 63 -9.71 14.57 6.06
C TYR A 63 -10.69 13.76 5.21
N LEU A 64 -11.88 13.42 5.74
CA LEU A 64 -12.95 12.85 4.92
C LEU A 64 -13.45 13.85 3.86
N SER A 65 -13.55 15.13 4.21
CA SER A 65 -13.91 16.19 3.27
C SER A 65 -12.84 16.36 2.19
N LEU A 66 -11.56 16.26 2.56
CA LEU A 66 -10.44 16.27 1.63
C LEU A 66 -10.46 15.10 0.64
N LEU A 67 -10.75 13.87 1.11
CA LEU A 67 -10.97 12.70 0.26
C LEU A 67 -12.11 12.94 -0.74
N ARG A 68 -13.27 13.41 -0.26
CA ARG A 68 -14.44 13.68 -1.10
C ARG A 68 -14.18 14.77 -2.13
N TRP A 69 -13.51 15.85 -1.72
CA TRP A 69 -13.14 16.93 -2.62
C TRP A 69 -12.18 16.45 -3.72
N SER A 70 -11.14 15.68 -3.36
CA SER A 70 -10.18 15.12 -4.32
C SER A 70 -10.89 14.25 -5.37
N LEU A 71 -11.79 13.36 -4.94
CA LEU A 71 -12.61 12.56 -5.86
C LEU A 71 -13.51 13.44 -6.74
N SER A 72 -14.14 14.46 -6.17
CA SER A 72 -14.99 15.39 -6.90
C SER A 72 -14.23 16.13 -8.01
N LEU A 73 -13.02 16.61 -7.69
CA LEU A 73 -12.11 17.25 -8.64
C LEU A 73 -11.75 16.31 -9.79
N TYR A 74 -11.34 15.08 -9.49
CA TYR A 74 -11.01 14.09 -10.52
C TYR A 74 -12.18 13.83 -11.44
N ARG A 75 -13.36 13.62 -10.87
CA ARG A 75 -14.59 13.37 -11.60
C ARG A 75 -15.04 14.57 -12.43
N LYS A 76 -14.79 15.80 -11.96
CA LYS A 76 -15.06 17.03 -12.71
C LYS A 76 -14.18 17.08 -13.96
N VAL A 77 -12.87 16.87 -13.81
CA VAL A 77 -11.92 16.87 -14.93
C VAL A 77 -12.20 15.72 -15.91
N LEU A 78 -12.47 14.50 -15.42
CA LEU A 78 -12.81 13.34 -16.26
C LEU A 78 -14.07 13.53 -17.11
N ARG A 79 -15.01 14.38 -16.69
CA ARG A 79 -16.20 14.71 -17.50
C ARG A 79 -15.86 15.62 -18.67
N VAL A 80 -14.88 16.50 -18.50
CA VAL A 80 -14.49 17.50 -19.51
C VAL A 80 -13.43 16.93 -20.45
N ASP A 81 -12.47 16.18 -19.92
CA ASP A 81 -11.31 15.68 -20.66
C ASP A 81 -10.89 14.30 -20.17
N ARG A 82 -11.66 13.30 -20.60
CA ARG A 82 -11.47 11.90 -20.19
C ARG A 82 -10.14 11.33 -20.69
N ALA A 83 -9.81 11.58 -21.95
CA ALA A 83 -8.60 11.04 -22.57
C ALA A 83 -7.33 11.61 -21.91
N GLY A 84 -7.28 12.92 -21.66
CA GLY A 84 -6.17 13.54 -20.95
C GLY A 84 -6.05 13.03 -19.51
N ALA A 85 -7.18 12.85 -18.81
CA ALA A 85 -7.18 12.34 -17.44
C ALA A 85 -6.65 10.90 -17.35
N TYR A 86 -7.01 10.02 -18.28
CA TYR A 86 -6.48 8.65 -18.31
C TYR A 86 -4.99 8.62 -18.60
N ARG A 87 -4.49 9.46 -19.52
CA ARG A 87 -3.05 9.59 -19.76
C ARG A 87 -2.31 10.10 -18.52
N ALA A 88 -2.83 11.14 -17.86
CA ALA A 88 -2.21 11.67 -16.63
C ALA A 88 -2.16 10.63 -15.50
N LEU A 89 -3.21 9.81 -15.35
CA LEU A 89 -3.22 8.70 -14.39
C LEU A 89 -2.22 7.60 -14.79
N LEU A 90 -2.14 7.24 -16.07
CA LEU A 90 -1.19 6.25 -16.58
C LEU A 90 0.27 6.70 -16.37
N GLU A 91 0.58 7.94 -16.72
CA GLU A 91 1.92 8.54 -16.54
C GLU A 91 2.36 8.59 -15.07
N SER A 92 1.41 8.64 -14.15
CA SER A 92 1.67 8.67 -12.71
C SER A 92 1.72 7.28 -12.06
N PHE A 93 1.42 6.21 -12.81
CA PHE A 93 1.24 4.88 -12.24
C PHE A 93 2.51 4.33 -11.59
N ASP A 94 3.66 4.51 -12.24
CA ASP A 94 4.95 4.05 -11.70
C ASP A 94 5.26 4.73 -10.36
N GLY A 95 4.91 6.02 -10.23
CA GLY A 95 5.03 6.77 -8.98
C GLY A 95 4.14 6.23 -7.86
N LEU A 96 2.93 5.74 -8.18
CA LEU A 96 2.05 5.07 -7.23
C LEU A 96 2.66 3.74 -6.77
N GLY A 97 3.18 2.93 -7.69
CA GLY A 97 3.86 1.68 -7.38
C GLY A 97 5.06 1.88 -6.44
N ALA A 98 5.89 2.89 -6.74
CA ALA A 98 7.03 3.27 -5.90
C ALA A 98 6.59 3.78 -4.53
N SER A 99 5.52 4.58 -4.45
CA SER A 99 4.93 5.03 -3.19
C SER A 99 4.51 3.87 -2.30
N ASP A 100 3.86 2.85 -2.86
CA ASP A 100 3.39 1.67 -2.13
C ASP A 100 4.56 0.83 -1.61
N ALA A 101 5.58 0.64 -2.46
CA ALA A 101 6.79 -0.07 -2.08
C ALA A 101 7.55 0.66 -0.96
N HIS A 102 7.65 2.00 -1.03
CA HIS A 102 8.30 2.80 0.00
C HIS A 102 7.52 2.76 1.32
N TRP A 103 6.20 2.89 1.25
CA TRP A 103 5.33 2.75 2.41
C TRP A 103 5.56 1.41 3.10
N LEU A 104 5.50 0.31 2.36
CA LEU A 104 5.77 -1.03 2.89
C LEU A 104 7.17 -1.12 3.49
N HIS A 105 8.21 -0.70 2.77
CA HIS A 105 9.60 -0.70 3.23
C HIS A 105 9.75 0.02 4.57
N MET A 106 9.15 1.21 4.72
CA MET A 106 9.15 1.94 5.98
C MET A 106 8.58 1.12 7.14
N PHE A 107 7.50 0.36 6.93
CA PHE A 107 6.98 -0.54 7.97
C PHE A 107 7.96 -1.68 8.30
N GLN A 108 8.72 -2.20 7.32
CA GLN A 108 9.66 -3.31 7.56
C GLN A 108 10.90 -2.86 8.32
N THR A 109 11.45 -1.70 7.97
CA THR A 109 12.75 -1.24 8.47
C THR A 109 12.63 -0.38 9.72
N THR A 110 11.44 0.12 10.03
CA THR A 110 11.22 0.91 11.25
C THR A 110 10.98 -0.04 12.42
N SER A 111 12.05 -0.42 13.13
CA SER A 111 11.92 -1.14 14.39
C SER A 111 11.18 -0.27 15.42
N SER A 112 10.20 -0.86 16.11
CA SER A 112 9.60 -0.21 17.28
C SER A 112 10.69 0.05 18.32
N LEU A 113 10.79 1.29 18.77
CA LEU A 113 11.69 1.62 19.88
C LEU A 113 11.20 0.92 21.17
N GLU A 114 12.14 0.50 22.00
CA GLU A 114 11.84 -0.10 23.29
C GLU A 114 11.10 0.88 24.22
N ALA A 115 10.33 0.34 25.16
CA ALA A 115 9.67 1.13 26.18
C ALA A 115 10.72 1.90 27.01
N GLY A 116 10.64 3.23 27.01
CA GLY A 116 11.61 4.08 27.71
C GLY A 116 12.77 4.59 26.84
N ALA A 117 12.75 4.37 25.52
CA ALA A 117 13.75 4.92 24.61
C ALA A 117 13.99 6.42 24.81
N ALA A 118 15.24 6.85 24.64
CA ALA A 118 15.64 8.23 24.89
C ALA A 118 14.87 9.19 23.96
N ALA A 119 14.52 10.37 24.47
CA ALA A 119 13.74 11.36 23.71
C ALA A 119 14.38 11.70 22.36
N ARG A 120 15.71 11.70 22.29
CA ARG A 120 16.46 11.93 21.05
C ARG A 120 16.16 10.89 19.97
N ASP A 121 16.09 9.61 20.35
CA ASP A 121 15.86 8.50 19.42
C ASP A 121 14.41 8.51 18.94
N VAL A 122 13.47 8.80 19.84
CA VAL A 122 12.05 8.99 19.49
C VAL A 122 11.89 10.16 18.51
N ILE A 123 12.58 11.28 18.74
CA ILE A 123 12.56 12.44 17.84
C ILE A 123 13.14 12.07 16.47
N PHE A 124 14.28 11.38 16.45
CA PHE A 124 14.92 10.93 15.23
C PHE A 124 13.99 10.03 14.41
N GLN A 125 13.39 9.02 15.04
CA GLN A 125 12.46 8.10 14.38
C GLN A 125 11.21 8.83 13.84
N ILE A 126 10.65 9.79 14.57
CA ILE A 126 9.50 10.56 14.07
C ILE A 126 9.90 11.42 12.86
N PHE A 127 11.07 12.06 12.87
CA PHE A 127 11.53 12.82 11.71
C PHE A 127 11.85 11.92 10.51
N GLU A 128 12.44 10.74 10.71
CA GLU A 128 12.60 9.73 9.65
C GLU A 128 11.24 9.33 9.07
N THR A 129 10.25 9.08 9.93
CA THR A 129 8.89 8.75 9.50
C THR A 129 8.25 9.87 8.69
N ILE A 130 8.34 11.12 9.16
CA ILE A 130 7.84 12.30 8.43
C ILE A 130 8.54 12.40 7.07
N GLY A 131 9.86 12.25 7.03
CA GLY A 131 10.66 12.36 5.81
C GLY A 131 10.31 11.29 4.77
N GLY A 132 10.25 10.03 5.19
CA GLY A 132 9.92 8.90 4.33
C GLY A 132 8.49 8.98 3.79
N ILE A 133 7.52 9.36 4.62
CA ILE A 133 6.14 9.56 4.14
C ILE A 133 6.09 10.74 3.18
N ALA A 134 6.68 11.87 3.54
CA ALA A 134 6.65 13.08 2.72
C ALA A 134 7.25 12.88 1.33
N GLU A 135 8.47 12.34 1.24
CA GLU A 135 9.17 12.21 -0.04
C GLU A 135 8.77 10.94 -0.79
N GLY A 136 8.78 9.79 -0.12
CA GLY A 136 8.61 8.50 -0.78
C GLY A 136 7.16 8.13 -1.05
N CYS A 137 6.22 8.58 -0.21
CA CYS A 137 4.80 8.18 -0.33
C CYS A 137 3.92 9.34 -0.80
N PHE A 138 4.02 10.50 -0.18
CA PHE A 138 3.05 11.57 -0.34
C PHE A 138 3.26 12.38 -1.62
N LYS A 139 4.52 12.67 -1.99
CA LYS A 139 4.84 13.42 -3.21
C LYS A 139 4.25 12.80 -4.49
N PRO A 140 4.39 11.48 -4.78
CA PRO A 140 3.73 10.87 -5.95
C PRO A 140 2.20 11.03 -5.95
N GLN A 141 1.58 10.91 -4.78
CA GLN A 141 0.13 11.09 -4.65
C GLN A 141 -0.28 12.55 -4.93
N LEU A 142 0.52 13.52 -4.46
CA LEU A 142 0.30 14.94 -4.69
C LEU A 142 0.50 15.34 -6.15
N GLN A 143 1.43 14.70 -6.88
CA GLN A 143 1.64 14.93 -8.32
C GLN A 143 0.37 14.67 -9.13
N ILE A 144 -0.38 13.62 -8.81
CA ILE A 144 -1.67 13.32 -9.45
C ILE A 144 -2.67 14.44 -9.16
N LEU A 145 -2.88 14.77 -7.88
CA LEU A 145 -3.84 15.81 -7.51
C LEU A 145 -3.49 17.16 -8.15
N TYR A 146 -2.22 17.52 -8.13
CA TYR A 146 -1.69 18.72 -8.73
C TYR A 146 -2.04 18.79 -10.22
N SER A 147 -1.83 17.70 -10.96
CA SER A 147 -2.14 17.62 -12.40
C SER A 147 -3.60 17.92 -12.69
N PHE A 148 -4.50 17.32 -11.91
CA PHE A 148 -5.94 17.54 -12.03
C PHE A 148 -6.37 18.95 -11.59
N ALA A 149 -5.76 19.49 -10.52
CA ALA A 149 -6.05 20.84 -10.05
C ALA A 149 -5.62 21.90 -11.08
N VAL A 150 -4.44 21.76 -11.69
CA VAL A 150 -3.97 22.65 -12.76
C VAL A 150 -4.86 22.54 -13.99
N ARG A 151 -5.24 21.32 -14.38
CA ARG A 151 -6.15 21.09 -15.51
C ARG A 151 -7.51 21.73 -15.31
N ASP A 152 -8.05 21.67 -14.10
CA ASP A 152 -9.33 22.25 -13.72
C ASP A 152 -9.33 23.78 -13.83
N VAL A 153 -8.23 24.43 -13.43
CA VAL A 153 -8.11 25.89 -13.39
C VAL A 153 -7.70 26.49 -14.73
N THR A 154 -6.74 25.87 -15.41
CA THR A 154 -6.11 26.47 -16.61
C THR A 154 -6.71 25.97 -17.92
N GLY A 155 -7.47 24.88 -17.90
CA GLY A 155 -7.89 24.22 -19.13
C GLY A 155 -6.82 23.32 -19.76
N THR A 156 -5.59 23.29 -19.23
CA THR A 156 -4.44 22.59 -19.83
C THR A 156 -3.78 21.63 -18.85
N TRP A 157 -3.27 20.50 -19.36
CA TRP A 157 -2.50 19.57 -18.53
C TRP A 157 -1.09 20.12 -18.30
N PRO A 158 -0.58 20.12 -17.06
CA PRO A 158 0.79 20.50 -16.78
C PRO A 158 1.78 19.50 -17.39
N VAL A 159 2.92 20.02 -17.85
CA VAL A 159 3.97 19.23 -18.49
C VAL A 159 4.98 18.76 -17.44
N ARG A 160 5.41 17.48 -17.51
CA ARG A 160 6.48 16.88 -16.68
C ARG A 160 6.26 16.97 -15.17
N VAL A 161 5.03 16.79 -14.70
CA VAL A 161 4.69 16.83 -13.26
C VAL A 161 5.51 15.85 -12.42
N THR A 162 5.83 14.67 -12.97
CA THR A 162 6.63 13.64 -12.30
C THR A 162 8.05 14.11 -11.94
N SER A 163 8.58 15.12 -12.66
CA SER A 163 9.89 15.72 -12.38
C SER A 163 9.85 16.87 -11.36
N LEU A 164 8.67 17.35 -10.97
CA LEU A 164 8.55 18.45 -10.03
C LEU A 164 9.01 18.01 -8.64
N ASP A 165 9.85 18.83 -8.01
CA ASP A 165 10.19 18.65 -6.61
C ASP A 165 9.00 18.98 -5.70
N PHE A 166 9.08 18.56 -4.45
CA PHE A 166 7.96 18.69 -3.53
C PHE A 166 7.64 20.17 -3.19
N GLY A 167 8.65 21.04 -3.21
CA GLY A 167 8.47 22.48 -3.02
C GLY A 167 7.74 23.13 -4.19
N ALA A 168 8.06 22.73 -5.43
CA ALA A 168 7.39 23.20 -6.63
C ALA A 168 5.91 22.79 -6.65
N LEU A 169 5.58 21.57 -6.21
CA LEU A 169 4.18 21.12 -6.10
C LEU A 169 3.38 21.94 -5.08
N VAL A 170 3.95 22.15 -3.89
CA VAL A 170 3.29 22.88 -2.80
C VAL A 170 3.21 24.38 -3.11
N GLY A 171 4.29 24.95 -3.62
CA GLY A 171 4.42 26.37 -3.96
C GLY A 171 3.62 26.73 -5.21
N GLY A 172 3.50 25.83 -6.19
CA GLY A 172 2.77 26.04 -7.44
C GLY A 172 1.31 25.59 -7.42
N PHE A 173 0.79 25.13 -6.27
CA PHE A 173 -0.59 24.63 -6.19
C PHE A 173 -1.60 25.74 -6.56
N PRO A 174 -2.62 25.47 -7.40
CA PRO A 174 -3.54 26.51 -7.86
C PRO A 174 -4.26 27.24 -6.72
N GLU A 175 -4.28 28.58 -6.78
CA GLU A 175 -4.78 29.44 -5.69
C GLU A 175 -6.24 29.16 -5.34
N SER A 176 -7.09 28.96 -6.36
CA SER A 176 -8.52 28.65 -6.18
C SER A 176 -8.79 27.37 -5.41
N HIS A 177 -7.80 26.48 -5.30
CA HIS A 177 -7.91 25.20 -4.60
C HIS A 177 -7.12 25.15 -3.28
N ARG A 178 -6.29 26.16 -2.97
CA ARG A 178 -5.39 26.13 -1.79
C ARG A 178 -6.13 25.99 -0.48
N THR A 179 -7.24 26.72 -0.29
CA THR A 179 -8.02 26.67 0.95
C THR A 179 -8.57 25.27 1.19
N THR A 180 -9.13 24.64 0.16
CA THR A 180 -9.68 23.28 0.28
C THR A 180 -8.58 22.22 0.42
N ALA A 181 -7.43 22.44 -0.22
CA ALA A 181 -6.27 21.56 -0.14
C ALA A 181 -5.35 21.86 1.07
N ALA A 182 -5.73 22.75 1.99
CA ALA A 182 -4.83 23.27 3.03
C ALA A 182 -4.14 22.16 3.83
N LEU A 183 -4.89 21.11 4.20
CA LEU A 183 -4.36 19.95 4.93
C LEU A 183 -3.28 19.16 4.19
N LEU A 184 -3.20 19.26 2.86
CA LEU A 184 -2.13 18.64 2.07
C LEU A 184 -0.86 19.50 2.03
N LEU A 185 -1.02 20.81 2.18
CA LEU A 185 0.03 21.78 1.90
C LEU A 185 0.73 22.24 3.18
N ARG A 186 0.03 22.29 4.31
CA ARG A 186 0.47 22.98 5.52
C ARG A 186 -0.06 22.35 6.81
N ASP A 187 0.83 22.27 7.79
CA ASP A 187 0.54 21.84 9.16
C ASP A 187 -0.32 22.89 9.87
N PRO A 188 -1.52 22.53 10.35
CA PRO A 188 -2.42 23.47 11.01
C PRO A 188 -1.92 23.96 12.38
N ASP A 189 -1.05 23.22 13.06
CA ASP A 189 -0.62 23.53 14.43
C ASP A 189 0.65 24.39 14.48
N LEU A 190 1.56 24.18 13.53
CA LEU A 190 2.88 24.81 13.51
C LEU A 190 3.11 25.74 12.30
N ASP A 191 2.13 25.82 11.39
CA ASP A 191 2.15 26.69 10.21
C ASP A 191 3.38 26.41 9.31
N LEU A 192 3.82 25.16 9.26
CA LEU A 192 4.90 24.70 8.41
C LEU A 192 4.33 23.95 7.21
N THR A 193 4.79 24.30 6.02
CA THR A 193 4.44 23.57 4.80
C THR A 193 4.96 22.13 4.85
N VAL A 194 4.30 21.21 4.16
CA VAL A 194 4.75 19.80 4.08
C VAL A 194 6.17 19.68 3.52
N ASN A 195 6.54 20.53 2.54
CA ASN A 195 7.89 20.59 2.01
C ASN A 195 8.91 21.07 3.06
N GLN A 196 8.55 22.00 3.94
CA GLN A 196 9.44 22.40 5.05
C GLN A 196 9.65 21.25 6.02
N TRP A 197 8.60 20.51 6.40
CA TRP A 197 8.72 19.30 7.22
C TRP A 197 9.66 18.27 6.58
N ARG A 198 9.46 17.99 5.28
CA ARG A 198 10.34 17.12 4.51
C ARG A 198 11.80 17.59 4.56
N ASN A 199 12.05 18.87 4.35
CA ASN A 199 13.41 19.43 4.34
C ASN A 199 14.07 19.37 5.71
N ILE A 200 13.32 19.65 6.78
CA ILE A 200 13.82 19.52 8.16
C ILE A 200 14.24 18.07 8.43
N SER A 201 13.40 17.09 8.05
CA SER A 201 13.69 15.67 8.18
C SER A 201 14.92 15.23 7.36
N ALA A 202 14.99 15.63 6.09
CA ALA A 202 16.04 15.21 5.17
C ALA A 202 17.41 15.80 5.54
N HIS A 203 17.45 17.07 5.92
CA HIS A 203 18.70 17.77 6.29
C HIS A 203 19.00 17.72 7.80
N LYS A 204 18.27 16.92 8.57
CA LYS A 204 18.42 16.78 10.03
C LYS A 204 18.51 18.14 10.74
N SER A 205 17.72 19.11 10.27
CA SER A 205 17.76 20.50 10.71
C SER A 205 16.93 20.71 11.98
N TYR A 206 17.15 19.84 12.97
CA TYR A 206 16.47 19.83 14.26
C TYR A 206 17.44 19.47 15.39
N ARG A 207 17.21 20.02 16.59
CA ARG A 207 18.00 19.74 17.78
C ARG A 207 17.13 19.72 19.04
N LEU A 208 17.46 18.86 19.99
CA LEU A 208 16.90 18.90 21.33
C LEU A 208 17.62 20.02 22.11
N ILE A 209 16.89 21.04 22.54
CA ILE A 209 17.43 22.21 23.26
C ILE A 209 16.99 22.28 24.73
N GLY A 210 16.21 21.29 25.17
CA GLY A 210 15.78 21.09 26.55
C GLY A 210 15.08 19.75 26.69
N PRO A 211 14.75 19.28 27.91
CA PRO A 211 14.25 17.92 28.14
C PRO A 211 12.99 17.56 27.32
N LYS A 212 12.19 18.56 26.95
CA LYS A 212 10.95 18.41 26.18
C LYS A 212 10.85 19.38 25.01
N THR A 213 11.93 20.07 24.64
CA THR A 213 11.89 21.17 23.66
C THR A 213 12.78 20.88 22.47
N ILE A 214 12.17 20.87 21.29
CA ILE A 214 12.79 20.61 20.00
C ILE A 214 12.85 21.95 19.28
N ARG A 215 14.03 22.33 18.78
CA ARG A 215 14.19 23.45 17.86
C ARG A 215 14.38 22.91 16.45
N VAL A 216 13.63 23.43 15.50
CA VAL A 216 13.83 23.19 14.07
C VAL A 216 14.28 24.47 13.38
N THR A 217 15.06 24.33 12.32
CA THR A 217 15.53 25.43 11.47
C THR A 217 15.22 25.13 10.01
N PHE A 218 14.69 26.11 9.28
CA PHE A 218 14.27 25.93 7.89
C PHE A 218 14.31 27.25 7.11
N GLY A 219 14.18 27.17 5.79
CA GLY A 219 14.30 28.31 4.88
C GLY A 219 15.64 28.33 4.13
N LYS A 220 15.62 28.81 2.88
CA LYS A 220 16.82 29.03 2.05
C LYS A 220 17.11 30.53 2.02
N GLY A 221 18.29 30.95 2.46
CA GLY A 221 18.63 32.36 2.64
C GLY A 221 18.25 32.87 4.02
N THR A 222 16.97 33.21 4.23
CA THR A 222 16.48 33.67 5.54
C THR A 222 16.13 32.47 6.43
N VAL A 223 17.05 32.09 7.31
CA VAL A 223 16.85 30.97 8.23
C VAL A 223 15.83 31.35 9.29
N GLN A 224 14.72 30.62 9.33
CA GLN A 224 13.70 30.70 10.36
C GLN A 224 13.88 29.57 11.37
N SER A 225 13.41 29.78 12.60
CA SER A 225 13.40 28.73 13.61
C SER A 225 12.06 28.65 14.34
N ARG A 226 11.68 27.43 14.72
CA ARG A 226 10.50 27.16 15.54
C ARG A 226 10.89 26.24 16.68
N GLN A 227 10.22 26.40 17.82
CA GLN A 227 10.42 25.56 19.00
C GLN A 227 9.09 24.94 19.40
N PHE A 228 9.09 23.63 19.67
CA PHE A 228 7.89 22.89 20.09
C PHE A 228 8.26 21.62 20.84
N GLY A 229 7.28 21.03 21.53
CA GLY A 229 7.48 19.79 22.27
C GLY A 229 7.20 18.52 21.46
N LEU A 230 7.60 17.37 22.02
CA LEU A 230 7.42 16.06 21.40
C LEU A 230 5.96 15.74 21.02
N ASN A 231 4.99 16.21 21.81
CA ASN A 231 3.57 16.01 21.51
C ASN A 231 3.13 16.70 20.21
N ARG A 232 3.65 17.90 19.94
CA ARG A 232 3.41 18.61 18.68
C ARG A 232 4.12 17.95 17.51
N LEU A 233 5.34 17.42 17.71
CA LEU A 233 6.02 16.62 16.69
C LEU A 233 5.22 15.36 16.32
N ARG A 234 4.65 14.66 17.31
CA ARG A 234 3.76 13.52 17.09
C ARG A 234 2.47 13.94 16.38
N ALA A 235 1.93 15.12 16.67
CA ALA A 235 0.76 15.67 15.98
C ALA A 235 1.08 15.94 14.50
N ALA A 236 2.21 16.56 14.19
CA ALA A 236 2.68 16.78 12.82
C ALA A 236 2.86 15.45 12.06
N CYS A 237 3.45 14.43 12.69
CA CYS A 237 3.57 13.10 12.08
C CYS A 237 2.20 12.49 11.75
N ARG A 238 1.24 12.55 12.67
CA ARG A 238 -0.15 12.09 12.43
C ARG A 238 -0.84 12.90 11.34
N TRP A 239 -0.62 14.21 11.27
CA TRP A 239 -1.16 15.07 10.23
C TRP A 239 -0.66 14.63 8.85
N VAL A 240 0.67 14.49 8.66
CA VAL A 240 1.25 14.02 7.38
C VAL A 240 0.69 12.64 7.00
N GLN A 241 0.58 11.71 7.96
CA GLN A 241 0.00 10.39 7.72
C GLN A 241 -1.46 10.48 7.26
N LYS A 242 -2.31 11.23 7.96
CA LYS A 242 -3.73 11.36 7.63
C LYS A 242 -3.94 12.07 6.28
N ALA A 243 -3.16 13.12 6.01
CA ALA A 243 -3.17 13.83 4.73
C ALA A 243 -2.81 12.89 3.57
N HIS A 244 -1.73 12.12 3.72
CA HIS A 244 -1.34 11.07 2.77
C HIS A 244 -2.44 10.02 2.60
N HIS A 245 -3.04 9.50 3.68
CA HIS A 245 -4.10 8.50 3.60
C HIS A 245 -5.33 8.99 2.84
N ALA A 246 -5.79 10.21 3.11
CA ALA A 246 -6.93 10.80 2.41
C ALA A 246 -6.66 10.92 0.90
N LEU A 247 -5.47 11.40 0.52
CA LEU A 247 -5.13 11.55 -0.88
C LEU A 247 -4.88 10.21 -1.59
N ARG A 248 -4.16 9.29 -0.94
CA ARG A 248 -3.95 7.92 -1.43
C ARG A 248 -5.28 7.25 -1.74
N LEU A 249 -6.23 7.27 -0.81
CA LEU A 249 -7.55 6.66 -1.02
C LEU A 249 -8.27 7.27 -2.22
N ALA A 250 -8.20 8.60 -2.39
CA ALA A 250 -8.81 9.25 -3.56
C ALA A 250 -8.18 8.75 -4.87
N ASN A 251 -6.86 8.64 -4.91
CA ASN A 251 -6.10 8.17 -6.08
C ASN A 251 -6.36 6.68 -6.36
N THR A 252 -6.35 5.82 -5.35
CA THR A 252 -6.67 4.40 -5.48
C THR A 252 -8.08 4.20 -6.01
N ILE A 253 -9.07 4.91 -5.45
CA ILE A 253 -10.47 4.80 -5.90
C ILE A 253 -10.59 5.24 -7.36
N ILE A 254 -10.08 6.42 -7.74
CA ILE A 254 -10.24 6.89 -9.12
C ILE A 254 -9.51 5.99 -10.13
N PHE A 255 -8.36 5.44 -9.75
CA PHE A 255 -7.63 4.49 -10.58
C PHE A 255 -8.45 3.23 -10.80
N ILE A 256 -8.95 2.61 -9.72
CA ILE A 256 -9.72 1.35 -9.80
C ILE A 256 -11.05 1.56 -10.53
N GLU A 257 -11.73 2.69 -10.33
CA GLU A 257 -12.95 3.02 -11.07
C GLU A 257 -12.74 3.03 -12.59
N HIS A 258 -11.54 3.36 -13.05
CA HIS A 258 -11.20 3.55 -14.45
C HIS A 258 -10.07 2.61 -14.94
N ALA A 259 -9.78 1.53 -14.21
CA ALA A 259 -8.62 0.69 -14.47
C ALA A 259 -8.69 0.08 -15.87
N GLU A 260 -9.85 -0.43 -16.29
CA GLU A 260 -10.04 -1.02 -17.63
C GLU A 260 -9.68 -0.02 -18.74
N GLU A 261 -10.14 1.23 -18.65
CA GLU A 261 -9.86 2.25 -19.67
C GLU A 261 -8.42 2.76 -19.63
N ILE A 262 -7.82 2.85 -18.44
CA ILE A 262 -6.42 3.26 -18.29
C ILE A 262 -5.49 2.18 -18.86
N LEU A 263 -5.74 0.92 -18.52
CA LEU A 263 -4.95 -0.23 -19.00
C LEU A 263 -5.09 -0.43 -20.52
N ALA A 264 -6.22 -0.04 -21.11
CA ALA A 264 -6.42 -0.08 -22.56
C ALA A 264 -5.50 0.90 -23.33
N LEU A 265 -4.97 1.94 -22.67
CA LEU A 265 -3.98 2.85 -23.27
C LEU A 265 -2.56 2.28 -23.29
N GLY A 266 -2.32 1.22 -22.53
CA GLY A 266 -1.04 0.53 -22.42
C GLY A 266 -0.86 -0.06 -21.02
N PRO A 267 -0.27 -1.26 -20.91
CA PRO A 267 0.05 -1.81 -19.60
C PRO A 267 1.08 -0.89 -18.93
N PRO A 268 0.87 -0.52 -17.66
CA PRO A 268 1.86 0.23 -16.92
C PRO A 268 3.14 -0.60 -16.76
N LYS A 269 4.29 0.08 -16.65
CA LYS A 269 5.55 -0.60 -16.34
C LYS A 269 5.62 -0.85 -14.84
N ILE A 270 5.08 -1.98 -14.42
CA ILE A 270 5.08 -2.34 -13.00
C ILE A 270 6.43 -2.95 -12.64
N GLU A 271 7.31 -2.13 -12.06
CA GLU A 271 8.48 -2.61 -11.34
C GLU A 271 8.18 -2.60 -9.84
N ARG A 272 8.29 -3.77 -9.20
CA ARG A 272 8.02 -3.93 -7.78
C ARG A 272 8.94 -5.00 -7.21
N SER A 273 9.60 -4.70 -6.08
CA SER A 273 10.41 -5.69 -5.39
C SER A 273 9.56 -6.91 -4.96
N LEU A 274 10.13 -8.10 -5.07
CA LEU A 274 9.50 -9.33 -4.62
C LEU A 274 9.23 -9.27 -3.11
N ALA A 275 10.11 -8.62 -2.35
CA ALA A 275 9.93 -8.39 -0.91
C ALA A 275 8.62 -7.65 -0.59
N SER A 276 8.28 -6.62 -1.36
CA SER A 276 7.00 -5.89 -1.21
C SER A 276 5.80 -6.80 -1.53
N SER A 277 5.91 -7.66 -2.54
CA SER A 277 4.85 -8.61 -2.90
C SER A 277 4.67 -9.68 -1.81
N ILE A 278 5.76 -10.23 -1.27
CA ILE A 278 5.73 -11.22 -0.17
C ILE A 278 5.09 -10.60 1.08
N MET A 279 5.39 -9.34 1.39
CA MET A 279 4.77 -8.62 2.50
C MET A 279 3.26 -8.51 2.36
N GLN A 280 2.79 -8.13 1.18
CA GLN A 280 1.35 -8.04 0.91
C GLN A 280 0.70 -9.43 1.08
N ILE A 281 1.32 -10.47 0.53
CA ILE A 281 0.82 -11.84 0.61
C ILE A 281 0.83 -12.35 2.06
N ALA A 282 1.88 -12.07 2.82
CA ALA A 282 1.97 -12.40 4.24
C ALA A 282 0.87 -11.69 5.04
N HIS A 283 0.61 -10.43 4.71
CA HIS A 283 -0.50 -9.69 5.30
C HIS A 283 -1.84 -10.34 4.96
N ASP A 284 -2.12 -10.63 3.68
CA ASP A 284 -3.37 -11.24 3.24
C ASP A 284 -3.57 -12.61 3.89
N LEU A 285 -2.52 -13.44 3.95
CA LEU A 285 -2.50 -14.72 4.67
C LEU A 285 -2.79 -14.57 6.16
N SER A 286 -2.24 -13.56 6.82
CA SER A 286 -2.51 -13.29 8.25
C SER A 286 -3.97 -12.96 8.53
N THR A 287 -4.67 -12.31 7.59
CA THR A 287 -6.09 -11.99 7.76
C THR A 287 -6.99 -13.23 7.71
N VAL A 288 -6.50 -14.32 7.12
CA VAL A 288 -7.24 -15.59 6.97
C VAL A 288 -6.64 -16.72 7.82
N GLY A 289 -5.89 -16.38 8.87
CA GLY A 289 -5.44 -17.35 9.87
C GLY A 289 -4.18 -18.13 9.48
N TYR A 290 -3.22 -17.47 8.82
CA TYR A 290 -1.88 -18.03 8.62
C TYR A 290 -0.81 -17.12 9.18
N GLU A 291 0.21 -17.73 9.78
CA GLU A 291 1.47 -17.08 10.13
C GLU A 291 2.48 -17.30 8.99
N THR A 292 3.10 -16.23 8.50
CA THR A 292 4.22 -16.35 7.56
C THR A 292 5.53 -16.46 8.32
N ILE A 293 6.26 -17.56 8.13
CA ILE A 293 7.47 -17.88 8.89
C ILE A 293 8.72 -17.36 8.18
N SER A 294 8.88 -17.69 6.90
CA SER A 294 10.07 -17.29 6.13
C SER A 294 9.86 -17.37 4.62
N TRP A 295 10.73 -16.67 3.89
CA TRP A 295 10.91 -16.83 2.45
C TRP A 295 12.31 -17.39 2.18
N LYS A 296 12.42 -18.39 1.29
CA LYS A 296 13.70 -18.99 0.90
C LYS A 296 13.79 -19.15 -0.60
N GLU A 297 14.98 -18.93 -1.15
CA GLU A 297 15.28 -19.12 -2.57
C GLU A 297 16.30 -20.26 -2.72
N HIS A 298 15.96 -21.27 -3.51
CA HIS A 298 16.86 -22.40 -3.80
C HIS A 298 16.59 -22.98 -5.18
N LYS A 299 17.65 -23.22 -5.98
CA LYS A 299 17.57 -23.87 -7.31
C LYS A 299 16.44 -23.34 -8.21
N LYS A 300 16.32 -22.01 -8.32
CA LYS A 300 15.26 -21.31 -9.06
C LYS A 300 13.83 -21.50 -8.55
N VAL A 301 13.68 -21.94 -7.30
CA VAL A 301 12.41 -22.03 -6.59
C VAL A 301 12.40 -21.00 -5.47
N GLY A 302 11.39 -20.14 -5.44
CA GLY A 302 11.10 -19.26 -4.32
C GLY A 302 9.98 -19.88 -3.46
N THR A 303 10.26 -20.15 -2.18
CA THR A 303 9.35 -20.85 -1.27
C THR A 303 8.94 -19.96 -0.10
N LEU A 304 7.63 -19.77 0.05
CA LEU A 304 7.02 -19.15 1.21
C LEU A 304 6.62 -20.22 2.23
N LEU A 305 7.24 -20.19 3.41
CA LEU A 305 6.92 -21.08 4.53
C LEU A 305 5.87 -20.42 5.43
N ILE A 306 4.78 -21.14 5.68
CA ILE A 306 3.64 -20.66 6.46
C ILE A 306 3.21 -21.69 7.51
N ARG A 307 2.41 -21.25 8.48
CA ARG A 307 1.75 -22.10 9.48
C ARG A 307 0.29 -21.69 9.60
N ASP A 308 -0.62 -22.64 9.69
CA ASP A 308 -2.03 -22.37 9.95
C ASP A 308 -2.23 -22.07 11.45
N THR A 309 -2.98 -21.01 11.76
CA THR A 309 -3.27 -20.60 13.15
C THR A 309 -4.71 -20.89 13.56
N PHE A 310 -5.53 -21.39 12.65
CA PHE A 310 -6.94 -21.73 12.90
C PHE A 310 -7.18 -23.24 13.09
N ASP A 311 -6.10 -24.03 13.11
CA ASP A 311 -6.09 -25.48 13.30
C ASP A 311 -6.94 -26.22 12.26
N ARG A 312 -6.87 -25.77 11.01
CA ARG A 312 -7.55 -26.43 9.88
C ARG A 312 -6.90 -27.78 9.54
N PRO A 313 -7.64 -28.72 8.93
CA PRO A 313 -7.04 -29.92 8.36
C PRO A 313 -5.86 -29.57 7.43
N PRO A 314 -4.66 -30.14 7.61
CA PRO A 314 -3.45 -29.69 6.91
C PRO A 314 -3.57 -29.66 5.38
N THR A 315 -4.29 -30.62 4.79
CA THR A 315 -4.56 -30.65 3.35
C THR A 315 -5.40 -29.45 2.91
N GLU A 316 -6.47 -29.13 3.63
CA GLU A 316 -7.32 -27.97 3.34
C GLU A 316 -6.57 -26.65 3.53
N ALA A 317 -5.76 -26.57 4.59
CA ALA A 317 -4.91 -25.41 4.86
C ALA A 317 -3.92 -25.16 3.71
N LEU A 318 -3.23 -26.21 3.24
CA LEU A 318 -2.29 -26.08 2.12
C LEU A 318 -3.00 -25.70 0.82
N ILE A 319 -4.17 -26.29 0.52
CA ILE A 319 -4.97 -25.95 -0.66
C ILE A 319 -5.41 -24.49 -0.61
N HIS A 320 -5.93 -24.04 0.53
CA HIS A 320 -6.38 -22.67 0.69
C HIS A 320 -5.22 -21.68 0.54
N ALA A 321 -4.08 -21.93 1.18
CA ALA A 321 -2.90 -21.07 1.05
C ALA A 321 -2.33 -21.05 -0.39
N SER A 322 -2.40 -22.17 -1.12
CA SER A 322 -1.90 -22.28 -2.50
C SER A 322 -2.54 -21.27 -3.48
N GLN A 323 -3.70 -20.71 -3.13
CA GLN A 323 -4.35 -19.65 -3.91
C GLN A 323 -3.45 -18.41 -4.07
N GLN A 324 -2.47 -18.20 -3.17
CA GLN A 324 -1.50 -17.10 -3.24
C GLN A 324 -0.35 -17.35 -4.21
N LEU A 325 -0.23 -18.54 -4.82
CA LEU A 325 0.84 -18.86 -5.77
C LEU A 325 0.84 -17.94 -6.99
N VAL A 326 -0.33 -17.51 -7.45
CA VAL A 326 -0.45 -16.55 -8.57
C VAL A 326 0.18 -15.22 -8.18
N ALA A 327 -0.20 -14.68 -7.01
CA ALA A 327 0.34 -13.43 -6.51
C ALA A 327 1.86 -13.50 -6.28
N LEU A 328 2.36 -14.63 -5.74
CA LEU A 328 3.79 -14.87 -5.58
C LEU A 328 4.53 -14.86 -6.91
N SER A 329 4.01 -15.57 -7.91
CA SER A 329 4.61 -15.64 -9.25
C SER A 329 4.62 -14.29 -9.96
N ILE A 330 3.53 -13.52 -9.86
CA ILE A 330 3.47 -12.17 -10.40
C ILE A 330 4.47 -11.24 -9.70
N GLY A 331 4.64 -11.38 -8.38
CA GLY A 331 5.68 -10.69 -7.63
C GLY A 331 7.10 -10.97 -8.13
N VAL A 332 7.38 -12.19 -8.61
CA VAL A 332 8.68 -12.56 -9.22
C VAL A 332 8.86 -11.86 -10.57
N LEU A 333 7.80 -11.78 -11.39
CA LEU A 333 7.84 -11.16 -12.71
C LEU A 333 8.06 -9.64 -12.65
N PHE A 334 7.54 -8.99 -11.61
CA PHE A 334 7.70 -7.55 -11.40
C PHE A 334 9.04 -7.15 -10.75
N ASP A 335 9.79 -8.11 -10.21
CA ASP A 335 11.12 -7.86 -9.66
C ASP A 335 12.20 -8.19 -10.68
N VAL A 336 12.78 -7.15 -11.27
CA VAL A 336 13.86 -7.26 -12.26
C VAL A 336 15.08 -8.04 -11.78
N SER A 337 15.32 -8.09 -10.46
CA SER A 337 16.43 -8.87 -9.87
C SER A 337 16.11 -10.35 -9.70
N LYS A 338 14.82 -10.74 -9.79
CA LYS A 338 14.34 -12.09 -9.50
C LYS A 338 13.78 -12.82 -10.72
N VAL A 339 13.30 -12.09 -11.73
CA VAL A 339 12.63 -12.66 -12.91
C VAL A 339 13.47 -13.72 -13.64
N THR A 340 14.80 -13.58 -13.68
CA THR A 340 15.71 -14.57 -14.28
C THR A 340 16.19 -15.65 -13.30
N CYS A 341 16.00 -15.42 -12.01
CA CYS A 341 16.54 -16.22 -10.92
C CYS A 341 15.53 -17.25 -10.41
N ILE A 342 14.23 -16.98 -10.52
CA ILE A 342 13.16 -17.81 -9.97
C ILE A 342 12.21 -18.22 -11.11
N SER A 343 12.15 -19.52 -11.40
CA SER A 343 11.25 -20.09 -12.41
C SER A 343 10.02 -20.78 -11.83
N LYS A 344 10.05 -21.10 -10.52
CA LYS A 344 8.92 -21.69 -9.79
C LYS A 344 8.69 -20.96 -8.48
N THR A 345 7.43 -20.84 -8.07
CA THR A 345 7.06 -20.40 -6.71
C THR A 345 6.37 -21.52 -5.96
N ALA A 346 6.61 -21.60 -4.67
CA ALA A 346 6.04 -22.62 -3.80
C ALA A 346 5.50 -22.04 -2.49
N ILE A 347 4.47 -22.68 -1.95
CA ILE A 347 3.97 -22.47 -0.60
C ILE A 347 4.13 -23.78 0.15
N GLN A 348 4.78 -23.70 1.32
CA GLN A 348 5.08 -24.84 2.18
C GLN A 348 4.38 -24.67 3.52
N LEU A 349 3.60 -25.67 3.94
CA LEU A 349 2.90 -25.66 5.22
C LEU A 349 3.73 -26.36 6.30
N GLN A 350 3.96 -25.65 7.40
CA GLN A 350 4.54 -26.18 8.62
C GLN A 350 3.44 -26.48 9.65
N LEU A 351 3.51 -27.64 10.29
CA LEU A 351 2.67 -28.02 11.42
C LEU A 351 3.14 -27.34 12.73
N PRO A 352 2.31 -27.32 13.79
CA PRO A 352 2.70 -26.75 15.08
C PRO A 352 3.97 -27.38 15.69
N ASP A 353 4.25 -28.65 15.39
CA ASP A 353 5.45 -29.37 15.85
C ASP A 353 6.73 -29.00 15.06
N GLY A 354 6.62 -28.09 14.10
CA GLY A 354 7.73 -27.64 13.27
C GLY A 354 7.98 -28.49 12.02
N LYS A 355 7.30 -29.63 11.85
CA LYS A 355 7.46 -30.48 10.67
C LYS A 355 6.75 -29.89 9.46
N ILE A 356 7.31 -30.18 8.28
CA ILE A 356 6.69 -29.80 7.02
C ILE A 356 5.63 -30.83 6.65
N PHE A 357 4.39 -30.37 6.48
CA PHE A 357 3.28 -31.21 6.05
C PHE A 357 3.25 -31.41 4.53
N GLY A 358 3.52 -30.35 3.77
CA GLY A 358 3.40 -30.40 2.32
C GLY A 358 3.79 -29.11 1.63
N THR A 359 4.00 -29.20 0.32
CA THR A 359 4.36 -28.08 -0.55
C THR A 359 3.48 -28.09 -1.78
N ALA A 360 2.92 -26.93 -2.13
CA ALA A 360 2.26 -26.67 -3.41
C ALA A 360 3.17 -25.77 -4.24
N MET A 361 3.42 -26.12 -5.50
CA MET A 361 4.38 -25.40 -6.35
C MET A 361 3.86 -25.24 -7.77
N VAL A 362 4.18 -24.12 -8.41
CA VAL A 362 3.80 -23.85 -9.81
C VAL A 362 4.93 -23.11 -10.55
N LEU A 363 5.02 -23.32 -11.87
CA LEU A 363 5.86 -22.52 -12.74
C LEU A 363 5.36 -21.07 -12.80
N VAL A 364 6.28 -20.11 -12.73
CA VAL A 364 5.96 -18.68 -12.84
C VAL A 364 5.24 -18.38 -14.16
N ALA A 365 5.68 -18.98 -15.27
CA ALA A 365 5.05 -18.83 -16.58
C ALA A 365 3.61 -19.37 -16.63
N THR A 366 3.31 -20.42 -15.87
CA THR A 366 1.95 -20.98 -15.79
C THR A 366 1.03 -20.04 -15.02
N ALA A 367 1.51 -19.49 -13.90
CA ALA A 367 0.77 -18.49 -13.13
C ALA A 367 0.54 -17.20 -13.92
N ASP A 368 1.51 -16.76 -14.73
CA ASP A 368 1.36 -15.63 -15.66
C ASP A 368 0.30 -15.91 -16.73
N ALA A 369 0.35 -17.10 -17.35
CA ALA A 369 -0.66 -17.49 -18.31
C ALA A 369 -2.07 -17.50 -17.71
N PHE A 370 -2.20 -17.90 -16.44
CA PHE A 370 -3.49 -17.85 -15.73
C PHE A 370 -3.91 -16.41 -15.42
N SER A 371 -3.00 -15.56 -14.92
CA SER A 371 -3.32 -14.16 -14.58
C SER A 371 -3.75 -13.36 -15.81
N LEU A 372 -3.18 -13.66 -16.98
CA LEU A 372 -3.53 -13.06 -18.27
C LEU A 372 -4.76 -13.70 -18.94
N GLY A 373 -5.42 -14.67 -18.29
CA GLY A 373 -6.59 -15.36 -18.83
C GLY A 373 -6.30 -16.29 -20.01
N LYS A 374 -5.03 -16.62 -20.28
CA LYS A 374 -4.62 -17.54 -21.37
C LYS A 374 -4.94 -19.00 -21.04
N ILE A 375 -5.03 -19.34 -19.75
CA ILE A 375 -5.52 -20.64 -19.27
C ILE A 375 -6.61 -20.43 -18.22
N ASN A 376 -7.52 -21.40 -18.09
CA ASN A 376 -8.60 -21.35 -17.09
C ASN A 376 -8.16 -21.97 -15.75
N LEU A 377 -8.99 -21.82 -14.72
CA LEU A 377 -8.70 -22.31 -13.36
C LEU A 377 -8.40 -23.81 -13.33
N ARG A 378 -9.16 -24.63 -14.07
CA ARG A 378 -8.95 -26.08 -14.11
C ARG A 378 -7.56 -26.43 -14.62
N LYS A 379 -7.17 -25.88 -15.77
CA LYS A 379 -5.82 -26.07 -16.34
C LYS A 379 -4.72 -25.55 -15.43
N TYR A 380 -4.97 -24.46 -14.71
CA TYR A 380 -4.02 -23.93 -13.74
C TYR A 380 -3.84 -24.88 -12.55
N MET A 381 -4.94 -25.38 -11.97
CA MET A 381 -4.91 -26.32 -10.85
C MET A 381 -4.23 -27.64 -11.22
N ASP A 382 -4.43 -28.15 -12.43
CA ASP A 382 -3.78 -29.36 -12.94
C ASP A 382 -2.25 -29.22 -13.08
N GLN A 383 -1.72 -27.99 -13.08
CA GLN A 383 -0.29 -27.71 -13.15
C GLN A 383 0.35 -27.39 -11.79
N ILE A 384 -0.42 -27.44 -10.70
CA ILE A 384 0.16 -27.32 -9.34
C ILE A 384 0.78 -28.67 -8.96
N GLU A 385 2.08 -28.65 -8.70
CA GLU A 385 2.82 -29.79 -8.17
C GLU A 385 2.62 -29.87 -6.65
N TRP A 386 2.01 -30.95 -6.18
CA TRP A 386 1.78 -31.21 -4.75
C TRP A 386 2.79 -32.24 -4.22
N ASN A 387 3.52 -31.88 -3.18
CA ASN A 387 4.47 -32.77 -2.52
C ASN A 387 4.14 -32.89 -1.03
N PHE A 388 3.80 -34.09 -0.57
CA PHE A 388 3.55 -34.41 0.84
C PHE A 388 4.65 -35.34 1.35
N PRO A 389 5.54 -34.88 2.26
CA PRO A 389 6.56 -35.75 2.86
C PRO A 389 5.88 -36.97 3.52
N GLY A 390 6.27 -38.18 3.10
CA GLY A 390 5.73 -39.43 3.63
C GLY A 390 4.68 -40.14 2.77
N LYS A 391 4.38 -39.65 1.55
CA LYS A 391 3.69 -40.44 0.52
C LYS A 391 4.67 -40.88 -0.56
N ASP A 392 5.35 -41.99 -0.33
CA ASP A 392 5.44 -42.98 -1.40
C ASP A 392 3.99 -43.40 -1.69
N LEU A 393 3.43 -42.94 -2.82
CA LEU A 393 2.15 -43.43 -3.30
C LEU A 393 2.33 -44.88 -3.76
N CYS A 394 2.39 -45.79 -2.79
CA CYS A 394 2.07 -47.19 -3.00
C CYS A 394 0.63 -47.28 -3.54
N GLY A 395 0.52 -47.59 -4.83
CA GLY A 395 -0.53 -48.43 -5.38
C GLY A 395 -1.96 -47.93 -5.26
N CYS A 396 -2.37 -47.00 -6.14
CA CYS A 396 -3.65 -47.17 -6.80
C CYS A 396 -3.40 -47.82 -8.16
N SER A 397 -3.23 -49.15 -8.12
CA SER A 397 -3.42 -49.99 -9.30
C SER A 397 -4.85 -49.80 -9.80
N ASN A 398 -4.98 -49.51 -11.09
CA ASN A 398 -6.19 -49.72 -11.86
C ASN A 398 -6.77 -51.11 -11.55
N SER A 399 -8.05 -51.16 -11.19
CA SER A 399 -8.83 -52.38 -11.32
C SER A 399 -10.29 -52.02 -11.62
N ALA A 400 -10.64 -52.28 -12.89
CA ALA A 400 -11.94 -52.43 -13.54
C ALA A 400 -12.91 -51.24 -13.54
#